data_AF-A0A358Q1E0-F1
#
_entry.id   AF-A0A358Q1E0-F1
#
_cell.length_a   1.000
_cell.length_b   1.000
_cell.length_c   1.000
_cell.angle_alpha   90.00
_cell.angle_beta   90.00
_cell.angle_gamma   90.00
#
_symmetry.space_group_name_H-M   'P 1'
#
loop_
_entity.id
_entity.type
_entity.pdbx_description
1 polymer ?
#
loop_
_entity_poly.entity_id
_entity_poly.type
_entity_poly.pdbx_seq_one_letter_code
_entity_poly.pdbx_strand_id
1 'polypeptide(L)'
;MNGYDSNLARKKQAEYCRVNKVPHFAPESGRCWRCHRNIYDPWTRMNPGYIKTDTGYVYGDVEVTTGITVDKAEKELVTGCPHCNRSYCD
;
A
#
# COMPACT_ATOMS: atom_id res chain seq x y z
N MET A 1 2.28 17.93 -0.27
CA MET A 1 1.31 17.28 -1.16
C MET A 1 1.03 15.90 -0.58
N ASN A 2 -0.19 15.63 -0.14
CA ASN A 2 -0.56 14.30 0.33
C ASN A 2 -0.44 13.35 -0.86
N GLY A 3 0.52 12.41 -0.82
CA GLY A 3 0.75 11.45 -1.90
C GLY A 3 -0.38 10.43 -2.08
N TYR A 4 -1.50 10.57 -1.36
CA TYR A 4 -2.65 9.67 -1.41
C TYR A 4 -3.77 10.31 -2.23
N ASP A 5 -4.03 9.75 -3.41
CA ASP A 5 -5.23 9.96 -4.22
C ASP A 5 -5.58 8.63 -4.85
N SER A 6 -6.64 8.01 -4.37
CA SER A 6 -7.05 6.68 -4.80
C SER A 6 -7.38 6.58 -6.28
N ASN A 7 -7.99 7.61 -6.86
CA ASN A 7 -8.35 7.59 -8.28
C ASN A 7 -7.13 7.78 -9.17
N LEU A 8 -6.24 8.69 -8.78
CA LEU A 8 -5.01 8.92 -9.52
C LEU A 8 -4.05 7.73 -9.39
N ALA A 9 -3.89 7.16 -8.20
CA ALA A 9 -3.02 6.00 -7.98
C ALA A 9 -3.49 4.77 -8.77
N ARG A 10 -4.80 4.51 -8.86
CA ARG A 10 -5.35 3.46 -9.73
C ARG A 10 -4.98 3.66 -11.20
N LYS A 11 -5.10 4.90 -11.70
CA LYS A 11 -4.73 5.24 -13.08
C LYS A 11 -3.23 5.05 -13.31
N LYS A 12 -2.40 5.49 -12.36
CA LYS A 12 -0.94 5.33 -12.42
C LYS A 12 -0.50 3.88 -12.38
N GLN A 13 -1.13 3.04 -11.55
CA GLN A 13 -0.84 1.61 -11.54
C GLN A 13 -1.19 0.95 -12.87
N ALA A 14 -2.36 1.27 -13.44
CA ALA A 14 -2.78 0.75 -14.73
C ALA A 14 -1.82 1.19 -15.85
N GLU A 15 -1.41 2.45 -15.84
CA GLU A 15 -0.42 3.00 -16.77
C GLU A 15 0.94 2.31 -16.63
N TYR A 16 1.46 2.17 -15.41
CA TYR A 16 2.71 1.47 -15.11
C TYR A 16 2.68 0.04 -15.67
N CYS A 17 1.61 -0.72 -15.40
CA CYS A 17 1.50 -2.09 -15.86
C CYS A 17 1.47 -2.18 -17.39
N ARG A 18 0.72 -1.27 -18.05
CA ARG A 18 0.65 -1.19 -19.51
C ARG A 18 2.00 -0.84 -20.15
N VAL A 19 2.70 0.16 -19.63
CA VAL A 19 3.99 0.63 -20.18
C VAL A 19 5.08 -0.43 -20.00
N ASN A 20 5.15 -1.03 -18.81
CA ASN A 20 6.17 -2.04 -18.49
C ASN A 20 5.80 -3.45 -18.99
N LYS A 21 4.62 -3.63 -19.60
CA LYS A 21 4.10 -4.92 -20.10
C LYS A 21 4.06 -6.01 -19.02
N VAL A 22 3.65 -5.63 -17.81
CA VAL A 22 3.50 -6.55 -16.67
C VAL A 22 2.02 -6.75 -16.33
N PRO A 23 1.63 -7.89 -15.73
CA PRO A 23 0.24 -8.12 -15.33
C PRO A 23 -0.25 -7.08 -14.32
N HIS A 24 -1.51 -6.68 -14.44
CA HIS A 24 -2.15 -5.80 -13.46
C HIS A 24 -2.75 -6.64 -12.33
N PHE A 25 -1.99 -6.84 -11.25
CA PHE A 25 -2.43 -7.64 -10.09
C PHE A 25 -3.33 -6.87 -9.11
N ALA A 26 -3.09 -5.57 -8.94
CA ALA A 26 -3.88 -4.75 -8.04
C ALA A 26 -5.37 -4.76 -8.44
N PRO A 27 -6.32 -4.80 -7.47
CA PRO A 27 -7.74 -4.75 -7.76
C PRO A 27 -8.07 -3.47 -8.52
N GLU A 28 -8.75 -3.60 -9.66
CA GLU A 28 -9.11 -2.45 -10.50
C GLU A 28 -9.93 -1.41 -9.74
N SER A 29 -10.75 -1.84 -8.77
CA SER A 29 -11.56 -0.98 -7.89
C SER A 29 -10.75 -0.25 -6.82
N GLY A 30 -9.49 -0.64 -6.60
CA GLY A 30 -8.68 -0.29 -5.44
C GLY A 30 -9.04 -1.03 -4.16
N ARG A 31 -10.18 -1.72 -4.08
CA ARG A 31 -10.61 -2.41 -2.86
C ARG A 31 -10.02 -3.81 -2.80
N CYS A 32 -9.30 -4.09 -1.71
CA CYS A 32 -8.82 -5.43 -1.42
C CYS A 32 -10.00 -6.40 -1.24
N TRP A 33 -9.96 -7.55 -1.90
CA TRP A 33 -11.02 -8.57 -1.79
C TRP A 33 -11.07 -9.24 -0.40
N ARG A 34 -9.97 -9.18 0.38
CA ARG A 34 -9.89 -9.77 1.72
C ARG A 34 -10.33 -8.82 2.83
N CYS A 35 -9.78 -7.61 2.85
CA CYS A 35 -10.04 -6.64 3.94
C CYS A 35 -11.01 -5.53 3.57
N HIS A 36 -11.48 -5.48 2.32
CA HIS A 36 -12.43 -4.51 1.76
C HIS A 36 -12.01 -3.04 1.82
N ARG A 37 -10.82 -2.74 2.36
CA ARG A 37 -10.22 -1.40 2.36
C ARG A 37 -9.64 -1.08 0.99
N ASN A 38 -9.69 0.18 0.65
CA ASN A 38 -9.04 0.70 -0.54
C ASN A 38 -7.53 0.80 -0.31
N ILE A 39 -6.75 0.09 -1.11
CA ILE A 39 -5.29 -0.04 -0.94
C ILE A 39 -4.52 1.26 -1.15
N TYR A 40 -5.15 2.26 -1.76
CA TYR A 40 -4.55 3.56 -2.04
C TYR A 40 -4.94 4.63 -1.02
N ASP A 41 -5.89 4.33 -0.12
CA ASP A 41 -6.24 5.22 0.98
C ASP A 41 -5.31 4.97 2.17
N PRO A 42 -4.91 6.02 2.90
CA PRO A 42 -4.10 5.84 4.10
C PRO A 42 -4.93 5.14 5.18
N TRP A 43 -4.32 4.17 5.84
CA TRP A 43 -4.90 3.54 7.02
C TRP A 43 -3.86 3.46 8.13
N THR A 44 -4.10 4.25 9.16
CA THR A 44 -3.31 4.33 10.39
C THR A 44 -3.89 3.38 11.44
N ARG A 45 -3.01 2.60 12.08
CA ARG A 45 -3.35 1.69 13.18
C ARG A 45 -2.16 1.48 14.10
N MET A 46 -2.42 1.09 15.34
CA MET A 46 -1.39 0.57 16.23
C MET A 46 -1.10 -0.88 15.86
N ASN A 47 0.16 -1.20 15.64
CA ASN A 47 0.63 -2.58 15.52
C ASN A 47 1.80 -2.80 16.49
N PRO A 48 1.95 -4.00 17.07
CA PRO A 48 3.15 -4.36 17.81
C PRO A 48 4.40 -4.25 16.92
N GLY A 49 5.44 -3.59 17.41
CA GLY A 49 6.67 -3.37 16.65
C GLY A 49 7.82 -2.81 17.50
N TYR A 50 8.96 -2.61 16.85
CA TYR A 50 10.13 -2.02 17.49
C TYR A 50 10.15 -0.50 17.31
N ILE A 51 10.23 0.22 18.42
CA ILE A 51 10.35 1.69 18.49
C ILE A 51 11.83 2.00 18.72
N LYS A 52 12.41 2.82 17.84
CA LYS A 52 13.79 3.29 18.00
C LYS A 52 13.85 4.34 19.12
N THR A 53 14.79 4.19 20.03
CA THR A 53 15.10 5.14 21.11
C THR A 53 16.56 5.58 21.01
N ASP A 54 16.96 6.57 21.80
CA ASP A 54 18.36 7.03 21.86
C ASP A 54 19.33 5.94 22.35
N THR A 55 18.82 4.95 23.09
CA THR A 55 19.60 3.87 23.71
C THR A 55 19.42 2.50 23.05
N GLY A 56 18.57 2.39 22.01
CA GLY A 56 18.34 1.12 21.31
C GLY A 56 16.95 0.99 20.69
N TYR A 57 16.32 -0.17 20.87
CA TYR A 57 14.97 -0.47 20.40
C TYR A 57 14.13 -1.06 21.54
N VAL A 58 12.90 -0.60 21.68
CA VAL A 58 11.92 -1.16 22.61
C VAL A 58 10.76 -1.77 21.84
N TYR A 59 10.22 -2.88 22.33
CA TYR A 59 9.03 -3.49 21.74
C TYR A 59 7.76 -2.89 22.35
N GLY A 60 6.81 -2.48 21.52
CA GLY A 60 5.57 -1.86 21.96
C GLY A 60 4.61 -1.57 20.82
N ASP A 61 3.53 -0.86 21.10
CA ASP A 61 2.57 -0.43 20.09
C ASP A 61 3.12 0.75 19.29
N VAL A 62 3.23 0.57 17.98
CA VAL A 62 3.73 1.57 17.05
C VAL A 62 2.59 1.98 16.12
N GLU A 63 2.43 3.29 15.96
CA GLU A 63 1.52 3.82 14.96
C GLU A 63 2.11 3.57 13.57
N VAL A 64 1.38 2.81 12.75
CA VAL A 64 1.78 2.50 11.38
C VAL A 64 0.69 3.00 10.43
N THR A 65 1.09 3.89 9.52
CA THR A 65 0.25 4.29 8.39
C THR A 65 0.61 3.46 7.17
N THR A 66 -0.37 2.72 6.66
CA THR A 66 -0.28 1.91 5.44
C THR A 66 -1.09 2.54 4.31
N GLY A 67 -0.87 2.10 3.08
CA GLY A 67 -1.52 2.64 1.89
C GLY A 67 -0.50 2.86 0.79
N ILE A 68 -0.92 2.76 -0.47
CA ILE A 68 -0.06 2.99 -1.63
C ILE A 68 -0.29 4.41 -2.12
N THR A 69 0.78 5.19 -2.13
CA THR A 69 0.77 6.54 -2.68
C THR A 69 0.74 6.52 -4.20
N VAL A 70 0.35 7.63 -4.82
CA VAL A 70 0.41 7.86 -6.26
C VAL A 70 1.84 7.63 -6.79
N ASP A 71 2.84 8.16 -6.09
CA ASP A 71 4.25 8.02 -6.47
C ASP A 71 4.70 6.55 -6.50
N LYS A 72 4.28 5.77 -5.49
CA LYS A 72 4.57 4.34 -5.45
C LYS A 72 3.85 3.57 -6.55
N ALA A 73 2.58 3.87 -6.79
CA ALA A 73 1.79 3.26 -7.87
C ALA A 73 2.32 3.61 -9.28
N GLU A 74 3.01 4.74 -9.42
CA GLU A 74 3.65 5.14 -10.68
C GLU A 74 4.99 4.43 -10.94
N LYS A 75 5.67 3.96 -9.89
CA LYS A 75 7.06 3.47 -9.99
C LYS A 75 7.21 1.96 -9.74
N GLU A 76 6.26 1.34 -9.04
CA GLU A 76 6.36 -0.04 -8.58
C GLU A 76 5.13 -0.88 -8.94
N LEU A 77 5.36 -2.18 -9.17
CA LEU A 77 4.27 -3.13 -9.34
C LEU A 77 3.59 -3.44 -8.00
N VAL A 78 2.30 -3.13 -7.90
CA VAL A 78 1.49 -3.47 -6.73
C VAL A 78 1.01 -4.91 -6.82
N THR A 79 1.60 -5.78 -5.99
CA THR A 79 1.33 -7.22 -5.95
C THR A 79 0.59 -7.67 -4.69
N GLY A 80 0.29 -6.77 -3.75
CA GLY A 80 -0.38 -7.12 -2.50
C GLY A 80 -1.04 -5.96 -1.79
N CYS A 81 -1.90 -6.29 -0.83
CA CYS A 81 -2.60 -5.33 0.00
C CYS A 81 -1.69 -4.79 1.11
N PRO A 82 -1.44 -3.47 1.20
CA PRO A 82 -0.61 -2.88 2.26
C PRO A 82 -1.26 -2.94 3.64
N HIS A 83 -2.57 -3.20 3.70
CA HIS A 83 -3.34 -3.17 4.95
C HIS A 83 -3.38 -4.54 5.64
N CYS A 84 -3.62 -5.61 4.89
CA CYS A 84 -3.78 -6.96 5.42
C CYS A 84 -2.73 -7.96 4.94
N ASN A 85 -1.72 -7.46 4.21
CA ASN A 85 -0.59 -8.23 3.69
C ASN A 85 -1.00 -9.44 2.82
N ARG A 86 -2.16 -9.36 2.16
CA ARG A 86 -2.62 -10.39 1.23
C ARG A 86 -1.97 -10.20 -0.13
N SER A 87 -1.38 -11.27 -0.68
CA SER A 87 -0.89 -11.30 -2.07
C SER A 87 -2.05 -11.29 -3.07
N TYR A 88 -1.83 -10.63 -4.20
CA TYR A 88 -2.66 -10.67 -5.41
C TYR A 88 -2.02 -11.46 -6.54
N CYS A 89 -0.73 -11.81 -6.39
CA CYS A 89 -0.09 -12.82 -7.21
C CYS A 89 -0.39 -14.18 -6.58
N ASP A 90 -1.12 -15.02 -7.32
CA ASP A 90 -1.23 -16.46 -7.08
C ASP A 90 -0.37 -17.22 -8.11
#